data_AF-A0A7L0UP08-F1
#
_entry.id   AF-A0A7L0UP08-F1
#
_cell.length_a   1.000
_cell.length_b   1.000
_cell.length_c   1.000
_cell.angle_alpha   90.00
_cell.angle_beta   90.00
_cell.angle_gamma   90.00
#
_symmetry.space_group_name_H-M   'P 1'
#
loop_
_entity.id
_entity.type
_entity.pdbx_description
1 polymer ?
#
loop_
_entity_poly.entity_id
_entity_poly.type
_entity_poly.pdbx_seq_one_letter_code
_entity_poly.pdbx_strand_id
1 'polypeptide(L)'
;TEIFSGKTVTHEDIKYEQACILYNLEGCTHLTCLLLSSQGMKVSCTHFQCAAGAFTYLRDHFPHSYSVDMSHQILSLNINLMLGQAQECLLEKSMLDNRKSFLVARISAQVVDYYKEACRALENSETASLLGKIQKDWKKLVQMKIYYFAAVAHLHMGKQAEEQQKFGERVIYFQSALDKLNEAIKLAKVWPFWDSVTAICSVSPLISRYNSAKKDNDFIYHEAVPALDTLQSVKGAPLVKALPVNPTDPAVTGPDIFAKLVPMAAHEASSLYSEEKAKLLRDVMAKIEAKNEVLDQFMDSMQLDPETVDNLEMYNHIPPILMEKCAALSVRPDTVKNLVQSMQVLSGVFTDVEASLKEIRDLLEEDEAQERKLQELLGKVPPSQGSPPSPSPSPGLAEVSKECSKYLEVHEKASFTNTELHKAMNLHIGNLRLLSGPLEQVRAALPAPALTEGE
;
A
#
# COMPACT_ATOMS: atom_id res chain seq x y z
N THR A 1 2.11 -19.19 -0.35
CA THR A 1 1.54 -20.55 -0.29
C THR A 1 0.84 -20.71 1.03
N GLU A 2 -0.41 -21.17 1.02
CA GLU A 2 -1.16 -21.39 2.25
C GLU A 2 -0.56 -22.57 3.01
N ILE A 3 -0.24 -22.36 4.28
CA ILE A 3 0.68 -23.23 5.03
C ILE A 3 0.07 -24.59 5.40
N PHE A 4 -1.26 -24.69 5.55
CA PHE A 4 -1.89 -25.93 6.00
C PHE A 4 -2.26 -26.89 4.85
N SER A 5 -2.69 -26.37 3.70
CA SER A 5 -3.03 -27.15 2.52
C SER A 5 -1.91 -27.26 1.49
N GLY A 6 -0.87 -26.42 1.59
CA GLY A 6 0.22 -26.34 0.61
C GLY A 6 -0.21 -25.78 -0.75
N LYS A 7 -1.43 -25.23 -0.86
CA LYS A 7 -1.96 -24.66 -2.10
C LYS A 7 -1.41 -23.25 -2.33
N THR A 8 -1.12 -22.93 -3.58
CA THR A 8 -0.75 -21.57 -3.97
C THR A 8 -2.00 -20.71 -4.05
N VAL A 9 -1.97 -19.55 -3.37
CA VAL A 9 -3.02 -18.54 -3.38
C VAL A 9 -2.40 -17.25 -3.91
N THR A 10 -3.01 -16.68 -4.95
CA THR A 10 -2.53 -15.47 -5.65
C THR A 10 -3.59 -14.38 -5.55
N HIS A 11 -3.19 -13.20 -5.09
CA HIS A 11 -4.01 -11.99 -5.06
C HIS A 11 -3.22 -10.83 -5.64
N GLU A 12 -3.84 -10.01 -6.48
CA GLU A 12 -3.25 -8.77 -7.03
C GLU A 12 -3.43 -7.60 -6.04
N ASP A 13 -2.98 -7.78 -4.79
CA ASP A 13 -3.11 -6.80 -3.71
C ASP A 13 -1.81 -6.71 -2.89
N ILE A 14 -1.23 -5.51 -2.78
CA ILE A 14 -0.04 -5.27 -1.95
C ILE A 14 -0.29 -5.58 -0.47
N LYS A 15 -1.53 -5.42 0.00
CA LYS A 15 -1.88 -5.74 1.38
C LYS A 15 -1.78 -7.24 1.67
N TYR A 16 -2.01 -8.10 0.67
CA TYR A 16 -1.78 -9.53 0.81
C TYR A 16 -0.31 -9.86 1.03
N GLU A 17 0.58 -9.19 0.30
CA GLU A 17 2.03 -9.33 0.50
C GLU A 17 2.45 -8.86 1.90
N GLN A 18 1.97 -7.68 2.31
CA GLN A 18 2.22 -7.16 3.66
C GLN A 18 1.75 -8.14 4.74
N ALA A 19 0.54 -8.68 4.61
CA ALA A 19 -0.02 -9.67 5.51
C ALA A 19 0.85 -10.95 5.60
N CYS A 20 1.31 -11.47 4.47
CA CYS A 20 2.17 -12.66 4.42
C CYS A 20 3.54 -12.40 5.08
N ILE A 21 4.14 -11.23 4.86
CA ILE A 21 5.42 -10.85 5.49
C ILE A 21 5.24 -10.73 7.01
N LEU A 22 4.18 -10.07 7.47
CA LEU A 22 3.83 -9.97 8.89
C LEU A 22 3.61 -11.35 9.53
N TYR A 23 2.93 -12.27 8.83
CA TYR A 23 2.73 -13.64 9.30
C TYR A 23 4.05 -14.43 9.38
N ASN A 24 4.92 -14.30 8.39
CA ASN A 24 6.19 -15.03 8.30
C ASN A 24 7.27 -14.53 9.26
N LEU A 25 7.32 -13.22 9.54
CA LEU A 25 8.27 -12.63 10.49
C LEU A 25 8.23 -13.36 11.85
N GLU A 26 7.06 -13.89 12.21
CA GLU A 26 6.82 -14.54 13.49
C GLU A 26 7.01 -16.06 13.49
N GLY A 27 6.92 -16.73 12.32
CA GLY A 27 7.38 -18.11 12.18
C GLY A 27 8.87 -18.25 12.53
N CYS A 28 9.66 -17.22 12.20
CA CYS A 28 11.08 -17.14 12.52
C CYS A 28 11.36 -16.85 14.01
N THR A 29 10.57 -15.99 14.68
CA THR A 29 10.75 -15.71 16.12
C THR A 29 10.45 -16.95 16.98
N HIS A 30 9.47 -17.76 16.59
CA HIS A 30 9.15 -19.04 17.25
C HIS A 30 10.31 -20.06 17.19
N LEU A 31 10.94 -20.22 16.02
CA LEU A 31 12.05 -21.16 15.82
C LEU A 31 13.31 -20.74 16.59
N THR A 32 13.60 -19.44 16.63
CA THR A 32 14.76 -18.89 17.34
C THR A 32 14.65 -19.10 18.86
N CYS A 33 13.42 -19.06 19.39
CA CYS A 33 13.13 -19.26 20.81
C CYS A 33 13.35 -20.71 21.28
N LEU A 34 13.07 -21.70 20.44
CA LEU A 34 13.30 -23.13 20.74
C LEU A 34 14.79 -23.47 20.96
N LEU A 35 15.70 -22.67 20.40
CA LEU A 35 17.15 -22.91 20.44
C LEU A 35 17.87 -22.30 21.65
N LEU A 36 17.22 -21.44 22.45
CA LEU A 36 17.87 -20.58 23.45
C LEU A 36 17.60 -20.98 24.93
N SER A 37 17.15 -22.21 25.18
CA SER A 37 16.34 -22.66 26.34
C SER A 37 16.90 -22.52 27.77
N SER A 38 18.01 -21.83 28.04
CA SER A 38 18.44 -21.59 29.44
C SER A 38 18.94 -20.16 29.73
N GLN A 39 19.64 -19.49 28.81
CA GLN A 39 20.08 -18.10 28.99
C GLN A 39 19.04 -17.06 28.50
N GLY A 40 18.08 -17.49 27.68
CA GLY A 40 17.22 -16.62 26.88
C GLY A 40 15.81 -16.33 27.38
N MET A 41 15.39 -16.76 28.58
CA MET A 41 13.96 -16.70 29.02
C MET A 41 13.29 -15.32 28.87
N LYS A 42 14.01 -14.23 29.15
CA LYS A 42 13.48 -12.86 28.95
C LYS A 42 13.31 -12.54 27.46
N VAL A 43 14.27 -12.94 26.63
CA VAL A 43 14.27 -12.72 25.19
C VAL A 43 13.15 -13.53 24.55
N SER A 44 13.02 -14.80 24.91
CA SER A 44 11.90 -15.69 24.54
C SER A 44 10.54 -15.10 24.90
N CYS A 45 10.36 -14.64 26.15
CA CYS A 45 9.13 -14.00 26.61
C CYS A 45 8.79 -12.74 25.78
N THR A 46 9.78 -11.91 25.45
CA THR A 46 9.58 -10.74 24.60
C THR A 46 9.19 -11.14 23.17
N HIS A 47 9.87 -12.12 22.57
CA HIS A 47 9.55 -12.58 21.21
C HIS A 47 8.13 -13.13 21.10
N PHE A 48 7.68 -13.94 22.07
CA PHE A 48 6.29 -14.41 22.08
C PHE A 48 5.27 -13.28 22.23
N GLN A 49 5.59 -12.24 23.01
CA GLN A 49 4.73 -11.06 23.11
C GLN A 49 4.72 -10.21 21.83
N CYS A 50 5.84 -10.12 21.12
CA CYS A 50 5.91 -9.51 19.78
C CYS A 50 5.08 -10.30 18.77
N ALA A 51 5.20 -11.63 18.74
CA ALA A 51 4.41 -12.50 17.86
C ALA A 51 2.90 -12.36 18.11
N ALA A 52 2.48 -12.37 19.37
CA ALA A 52 1.09 -12.08 19.73
C ALA A 52 0.64 -10.67 19.26
N GLY A 53 1.55 -9.70 19.32
CA GLY A 53 1.40 -8.35 18.80
C GLY A 53 1.14 -8.28 17.30
N ALA A 54 1.99 -8.94 16.52
CA ALA A 54 1.88 -8.98 15.07
C ALA A 54 0.60 -9.70 14.60
N PHE A 55 0.25 -10.85 15.20
CA PHE A 55 -1.01 -11.51 14.90
C PHE A 55 -2.23 -10.66 15.28
N THR A 56 -2.14 -9.89 16.37
CA THR A 56 -3.18 -8.92 16.76
C THR A 56 -3.30 -7.80 15.71
N TYR A 57 -2.17 -7.24 15.27
CA TYR A 57 -2.14 -6.23 14.21
C TYR A 57 -2.74 -6.75 12.91
N LEU A 58 -2.35 -7.97 12.50
CA LEU A 58 -2.85 -8.62 11.29
C LEU A 58 -4.37 -8.82 11.36
N ARG A 59 -4.86 -9.34 12.49
CA ARG A 59 -6.30 -9.56 12.72
C ARG A 59 -7.10 -8.27 12.67
N ASP A 60 -6.57 -7.17 13.22
CA ASP A 60 -7.34 -5.94 13.39
C ASP A 60 -7.27 -5.02 12.14
N HIS A 61 -6.18 -5.05 11.37
CA HIS A 61 -5.96 -4.17 10.20
C HIS A 61 -6.22 -4.83 8.84
N PHE A 62 -6.28 -6.16 8.77
CA PHE A 62 -6.54 -6.91 7.54
C PHE A 62 -7.83 -7.74 7.67
N PRO A 63 -9.01 -7.09 7.61
CA PRO A 63 -10.30 -7.77 7.82
C PRO A 63 -10.66 -8.76 6.69
N HIS A 64 -10.05 -8.61 5.51
CA HIS A 64 -10.20 -9.59 4.43
C HIS A 64 -9.27 -10.77 4.69
N SER A 65 -9.85 -11.94 4.96
CA SER A 65 -9.08 -13.18 5.07
C SER A 65 -8.61 -13.60 3.69
N TYR A 66 -7.39 -13.20 3.31
CA TYR A 66 -6.77 -13.56 2.02
C TYR A 66 -6.59 -15.08 1.85
N SER A 67 -6.36 -15.77 2.96
CA SER A 67 -6.20 -17.22 3.03
C SER A 67 -6.68 -17.73 4.38
N VAL A 68 -6.95 -19.03 4.43
CA VAL A 68 -7.56 -19.72 5.57
C VAL A 68 -6.66 -19.74 6.82
N ASP A 69 -5.35 -19.77 6.63
CA ASP A 69 -4.33 -19.65 7.67
C ASP A 69 -4.28 -18.27 8.33
N MET A 70 -4.72 -17.22 7.63
CA MET A 70 -4.83 -15.85 8.13
C MET A 70 -6.26 -15.49 8.59
N SER A 71 -7.14 -16.48 8.76
CA SER A 71 -8.50 -16.22 9.26
C SER A 71 -8.50 -15.72 10.71
N HIS A 72 -9.48 -14.91 11.08
CA HIS A 72 -9.62 -14.37 12.45
C HIS A 72 -9.60 -15.45 13.54
N GLN A 73 -10.14 -16.64 13.26
CA GLN A 73 -10.13 -17.77 14.19
C GLN A 73 -8.71 -18.29 14.41
N ILE A 74 -7.94 -18.51 13.34
CA ILE A 74 -6.54 -18.99 13.42
C ILE A 74 -5.64 -17.94 14.05
N LEU A 75 -5.82 -16.66 13.69
CA LEU A 75 -5.08 -15.58 14.33
C LEU A 75 -5.39 -15.48 15.83
N SER A 76 -6.64 -15.65 16.24
CA SER A 76 -7.02 -15.66 17.66
C SER A 76 -6.46 -16.88 18.41
N LEU A 77 -6.39 -18.04 17.76
CA LEU A 77 -5.70 -19.22 18.29
C LEU A 77 -4.21 -18.91 18.49
N ASN A 78 -3.54 -18.37 17.46
CA ASN A 78 -2.11 -18.06 17.50
C ASN A 78 -1.78 -17.02 18.57
N ILE A 79 -2.59 -15.96 18.72
CA ILE A 79 -2.43 -14.93 19.76
C ILE A 79 -2.46 -15.57 21.16
N ASN A 80 -3.47 -16.40 21.46
CA ASN A 80 -3.58 -17.05 22.76
C ASN A 80 -2.45 -18.06 23.01
N LEU A 81 -2.02 -18.79 21.98
CA LEU A 81 -0.90 -19.72 22.07
C LEU A 81 0.41 -18.99 22.39
N MET A 82 0.70 -17.90 21.69
CA MET A 82 1.91 -17.08 21.91
C MET A 82 1.89 -16.42 23.29
N LEU A 83 0.75 -15.86 23.74
CA LEU A 83 0.63 -15.28 25.09
C LEU A 83 0.77 -16.35 26.18
N GLY A 84 0.22 -17.54 25.98
CA GLY A 84 0.40 -18.68 26.87
C GLY A 84 1.87 -19.07 27.02
N GLN A 85 2.61 -19.15 25.90
CA GLN A 85 4.05 -19.43 25.88
C GLN A 85 4.88 -18.31 26.52
N ALA A 86 4.54 -17.04 26.30
CA ALA A 86 5.19 -15.92 26.96
C ALA A 86 5.03 -15.97 28.49
N GLN A 87 3.81 -16.29 28.95
CA GLN A 87 3.48 -16.41 30.36
C GLN A 87 4.16 -17.64 31.00
N GLU A 88 4.36 -18.73 30.24
CA GLU A 88 5.15 -19.90 30.65
C GLU A 88 6.62 -19.54 30.88
N CYS A 89 7.27 -18.80 29.97
CA CYS A 89 8.64 -18.31 30.20
C CYS A 89 8.74 -17.45 31.47
N LEU A 90 7.72 -16.65 31.75
CA LEU A 90 7.68 -15.83 32.96
C LEU A 90 7.45 -16.67 34.22
N LEU A 91 6.67 -17.76 34.14
CA LEU A 91 6.46 -18.70 35.22
C LEU A 91 7.77 -19.40 35.60
N GLU A 92 8.48 -19.95 34.61
CA GLU A 92 9.79 -20.59 34.81
C GLU A 92 10.78 -19.63 35.47
N LYS A 93 10.85 -18.39 34.96
CA LYS A 93 11.65 -17.35 35.60
C LYS A 93 11.22 -17.08 37.04
N SER A 94 9.92 -17.00 37.32
CA SER A 94 9.41 -16.72 38.67
C SER A 94 9.72 -17.83 39.66
N MET A 95 9.76 -19.09 39.19
CA MET A 95 10.19 -20.24 39.98
C MET A 95 11.70 -20.21 40.25
N LEU A 96 12.52 -19.88 39.26
CA LEU A 96 13.98 -19.72 39.42
C LEU A 96 14.35 -18.57 40.36
N ASP A 97 13.63 -17.44 40.26
CA ASP A 97 13.81 -16.27 41.14
C ASP A 97 13.26 -16.51 42.57
N ASN A 98 12.73 -17.71 42.88
CA ASN A 98 12.11 -18.06 44.17
C ASN A 98 11.07 -17.03 44.64
N ARG A 99 10.19 -16.58 43.74
CA ARG A 99 9.10 -15.64 44.08
C ARG A 99 8.09 -16.28 45.04
N LYS A 100 7.33 -15.44 45.74
CA LYS A 100 6.28 -15.88 46.69
C LYS A 100 5.34 -16.91 46.05
N SER A 101 5.03 -17.98 46.79
CA SER A 101 4.23 -19.11 46.33
C SER A 101 2.90 -18.68 45.71
N PHE A 102 2.18 -17.74 46.34
CA PHE A 102 0.92 -17.22 45.80
C PHE A 102 1.06 -16.53 44.43
N LEU A 103 2.14 -15.77 44.21
CA LEU A 103 2.36 -15.11 42.92
C LEU A 103 2.60 -16.15 41.82
N VAL A 104 3.44 -17.14 42.09
CA VAL A 104 3.72 -18.23 41.14
C VAL A 104 2.44 -19.00 40.81
N ALA A 105 1.59 -19.28 41.80
CA ALA A 105 0.30 -19.93 41.57
C ALA A 105 -0.61 -19.12 40.63
N ARG A 106 -0.69 -17.80 40.81
CA ARG A 106 -1.48 -16.91 39.95
C ARG A 106 -0.93 -16.78 38.54
N ILE A 107 0.40 -16.76 38.39
CA ILE A 107 1.04 -16.75 37.06
C ILE A 107 0.73 -18.05 36.33
N SER A 108 0.84 -19.20 37.01
CA SER A 108 0.54 -20.52 36.45
C SER A 108 -0.94 -20.69 36.10
N ALA A 109 -1.85 -20.16 36.93
CA ALA A 109 -3.28 -20.13 36.62
C ALA A 109 -3.57 -19.34 35.33
N GLN A 110 -2.88 -18.23 35.10
CA GLN A 110 -3.04 -17.47 33.86
C GLN A 110 -2.53 -18.22 32.62
N VAL A 111 -1.45 -19.02 32.75
CA VAL A 111 -0.98 -19.89 31.65
C VAL A 111 -2.08 -20.88 31.27
N VAL A 112 -2.76 -21.45 32.27
CA VAL A 112 -3.89 -22.37 32.07
C VAL A 112 -5.04 -21.67 31.34
N ASP A 113 -5.37 -20.44 31.72
CA ASP A 113 -6.46 -19.69 31.07
C ASP A 113 -6.14 -19.40 29.60
N TYR A 114 -4.93 -18.96 29.25
CA TYR A 114 -4.56 -18.77 27.83
C TYR A 114 -4.62 -20.08 27.02
N TYR A 115 -4.15 -21.19 27.61
CA TYR A 115 -4.17 -22.48 26.93
C TYR A 115 -5.57 -23.10 26.84
N LYS A 116 -6.47 -22.84 27.79
CA LYS A 116 -7.89 -23.24 27.68
C LYS A 116 -8.56 -22.53 26.50
N GLU A 117 -8.27 -21.26 26.32
CA GLU A 117 -8.84 -20.45 25.24
C GLU A 117 -8.32 -20.92 23.88
N ALA A 118 -7.02 -21.23 23.80
CA ALA A 118 -6.42 -21.87 22.63
C ALA A 118 -7.01 -23.27 22.38
N CYS A 119 -7.21 -24.08 23.41
CA CYS A 119 -7.82 -25.41 23.30
C CYS A 119 -9.26 -25.33 22.79
N ARG A 120 -10.05 -24.36 23.26
CA ARG A 120 -11.42 -24.12 22.78
C ARG A 120 -11.44 -23.77 21.30
N ALA A 121 -10.48 -22.97 20.83
CA ALA A 121 -10.33 -22.67 19.41
C ALA A 121 -9.95 -23.92 18.60
N LEU A 122 -9.04 -24.76 19.11
CA LEU A 122 -8.67 -26.04 18.49
C LEU A 122 -9.82 -27.06 18.48
N GLU A 123 -10.80 -26.93 19.37
CA GLU A 123 -11.99 -27.78 19.42
C GLU A 123 -13.10 -27.39 18.44
N ASN A 124 -13.01 -26.18 17.87
CA ASN A 124 -13.91 -25.76 16.81
C ASN A 124 -13.75 -26.66 15.57
N SER A 125 -14.87 -27.18 15.06
CA SER A 125 -14.90 -28.08 13.90
C SER A 125 -14.30 -27.46 12.64
N GLU A 126 -14.48 -26.17 12.41
CA GLU A 126 -13.92 -25.45 11.26
C GLU A 126 -12.39 -25.42 11.33
N THR A 127 -11.85 -25.01 12.48
CA THR A 127 -10.41 -24.98 12.74
C THR A 127 -9.79 -26.39 12.68
N ALA A 128 -10.48 -27.40 13.21
CA ALA A 128 -10.03 -28.78 13.16
C ALA A 128 -9.97 -29.35 11.73
N SER A 129 -10.95 -29.00 10.88
CA SER A 129 -10.94 -29.40 9.47
C SER A 129 -9.79 -28.79 8.68
N LEU A 130 -9.44 -27.53 9.00
CA LEU A 130 -8.39 -26.79 8.31
C LEU A 130 -6.98 -27.28 8.65
N LEU A 131 -6.70 -27.45 9.94
CA LEU A 131 -5.38 -27.81 10.45
C LEU A 131 -5.08 -29.31 10.33
N GLY A 132 -6.11 -30.14 10.17
CA GLY A 132 -5.98 -31.59 9.96
C GLY A 132 -5.15 -32.28 11.05
N LYS A 133 -3.99 -32.83 10.67
CA LYS A 133 -3.08 -33.52 11.60
C LYS A 133 -2.47 -32.56 12.64
N ILE A 134 -2.16 -31.32 12.25
CA ILE A 134 -1.52 -30.32 13.11
C ILE A 134 -2.41 -30.00 14.30
N GLN A 135 -3.73 -29.91 14.09
CA GLN A 135 -4.67 -29.67 15.20
C GLN A 135 -4.65 -30.79 16.23
N LYS A 136 -4.56 -32.07 15.81
CA LYS A 136 -4.53 -33.19 16.76
C LYS A 136 -3.28 -33.14 17.64
N ASP A 137 -2.16 -32.78 17.04
CA ASP A 137 -0.88 -32.66 17.74
C ASP A 137 -0.91 -31.45 18.69
N TRP A 138 -1.27 -30.26 18.19
CA TRP A 138 -1.38 -29.05 19.00
C TRP A 138 -2.38 -29.21 20.14
N LYS A 139 -3.56 -29.79 19.88
CA LYS A 139 -4.58 -30.04 20.90
C LYS A 139 -4.03 -30.92 22.02
N LYS A 140 -3.37 -32.04 21.70
CA LYS A 140 -2.79 -32.93 22.72
C LYS A 140 -1.73 -32.21 23.56
N LEU A 141 -0.86 -31.43 22.92
CA LEU A 141 0.19 -30.67 23.61
C LEU A 141 -0.41 -29.62 24.55
N VAL A 142 -1.36 -28.83 24.05
CA VAL A 142 -2.05 -27.77 24.81
C VAL A 142 -2.85 -28.38 25.97
N GLN A 143 -3.59 -29.47 25.74
CA GLN A 143 -4.31 -30.17 26.81
C GLN A 143 -3.38 -30.71 27.89
N MET A 144 -2.25 -31.31 27.52
CA MET A 144 -1.23 -31.73 28.48
C MET A 144 -0.72 -30.53 29.30
N LYS A 145 -0.36 -29.42 28.64
CA LYS A 145 0.10 -28.20 29.29
C LYS A 145 -0.94 -27.61 30.25
N ILE A 146 -2.23 -27.64 29.91
CA ILE A 146 -3.33 -27.20 30.81
C ILE A 146 -3.27 -27.96 32.13
N TYR A 147 -3.21 -29.29 32.09
CA TYR A 147 -3.18 -30.11 33.31
C TYR A 147 -1.87 -29.93 34.09
N TYR A 148 -0.74 -29.82 33.38
CA TYR A 148 0.57 -29.59 33.99
C TYR A 148 0.62 -28.25 34.74
N PHE A 149 0.27 -27.14 34.10
CA PHE A 149 0.30 -25.82 34.74
C PHE A 149 -0.80 -25.65 35.79
N ALA A 150 -1.92 -26.38 35.69
CA ALA A 150 -2.91 -26.45 36.77
C ALA A 150 -2.35 -27.19 37.99
N ALA A 151 -1.55 -28.25 37.79
CA ALA A 151 -0.85 -28.93 38.88
C ALA A 151 0.19 -28.03 39.54
N VAL A 152 0.97 -27.27 38.76
CA VAL A 152 1.93 -26.29 39.28
C VAL A 152 1.23 -25.19 40.08
N ALA A 153 0.09 -24.69 39.61
CA ALA A 153 -0.70 -23.69 40.34
C ALA A 153 -1.14 -24.24 41.72
N HIS A 154 -1.71 -25.44 41.76
CA HIS A 154 -2.16 -26.08 43.00
C HIS A 154 -1.00 -26.44 43.94
N LEU A 155 0.14 -26.87 43.40
CA LEU A 155 1.36 -27.10 44.19
C LEU A 155 1.79 -25.82 44.93
N HIS A 156 1.78 -24.68 44.26
CA HIS A 156 2.16 -23.42 44.87
C HIS A 156 1.08 -22.85 45.82
N MET A 157 -0.21 -23.13 45.59
CA MET A 157 -1.26 -22.87 46.59
C MET A 157 -1.10 -23.74 47.85
N GLY A 158 -0.71 -25.01 47.69
CA GLY A 158 -0.40 -25.88 48.82
C GLY A 158 0.80 -25.38 49.65
N LYS A 159 1.85 -24.87 48.99
CA LYS A 159 2.97 -24.19 49.66
C LYS A 159 2.53 -22.92 50.40
N GLN A 160 1.61 -22.14 49.82
CA GLN A 160 1.04 -20.98 50.51
C GLN A 160 0.21 -21.39 51.75
N ALA A 161 -0.61 -22.43 51.65
CA ALA A 161 -1.38 -22.94 52.78
C ALA A 161 -0.46 -23.43 53.91
N GLU A 162 0.67 -24.05 53.56
CA GLU A 162 1.73 -24.41 54.50
C GLU A 162 2.36 -23.19 55.19
N GLU A 163 2.68 -22.13 54.43
CA GLU A 163 3.17 -20.85 54.98
C GLU A 163 2.13 -20.19 55.92
N GLN A 164 0.84 -20.42 55.70
CA GLN A 164 -0.27 -19.90 56.51
C GLN A 164 -0.70 -20.85 57.65
N GLN A 165 -0.01 -21.98 57.85
CA GLN A 165 -0.37 -23.00 58.82
C GLN A 165 -1.81 -23.54 58.68
N LYS A 166 -2.30 -23.64 57.45
CA LYS A 166 -3.60 -24.26 57.11
C LYS A 166 -3.36 -25.66 56.56
N PHE A 167 -3.19 -26.63 57.44
CA PHE A 167 -2.76 -27.97 57.09
C PHE A 167 -3.86 -28.79 56.38
N GLY A 168 -5.13 -28.54 56.64
CA GLY A 168 -6.25 -29.14 55.90
C GLY A 168 -6.29 -28.71 54.42
N GLU A 169 -6.14 -27.40 54.16
CA GLU A 169 -6.06 -26.84 52.80
C GLU A 169 -4.80 -27.33 52.04
N ARG A 170 -3.66 -27.44 52.74
CA ARG A 170 -2.40 -27.96 52.18
C ARG A 170 -2.58 -29.37 51.57
N VAL A 171 -3.26 -30.27 52.29
CA VAL A 171 -3.46 -31.66 51.84
C VAL A 171 -4.29 -31.73 50.57
N ILE A 172 -5.41 -31.01 50.50
CA ILE A 172 -6.29 -31.03 49.32
C ILE A 172 -5.64 -30.37 48.10
N TYR A 173 -4.85 -29.30 48.28
CA TYR A 173 -4.10 -28.70 47.17
C TYR A 173 -3.04 -29.64 46.60
N PHE A 174 -2.28 -30.34 47.45
CA PHE A 174 -1.30 -31.33 46.98
C PHE A 174 -1.96 -32.56 46.35
N GLN A 175 -3.09 -33.03 46.89
CA GLN A 175 -3.90 -34.08 46.27
C GLN A 175 -4.33 -33.66 44.85
N SER A 176 -4.93 -32.47 44.74
CA SER A 176 -5.43 -31.94 43.47
C SER A 176 -4.31 -31.69 42.45
N ALA A 177 -3.13 -31.27 42.91
CA ALA A 177 -1.94 -31.14 42.07
C ALA A 177 -1.47 -32.51 41.55
N LEU A 178 -1.45 -33.54 42.40
CA LEU A 178 -1.05 -34.89 42.02
C LEU A 178 -2.02 -35.50 41.00
N ASP A 179 -3.33 -35.35 41.22
CA ASP A 179 -4.35 -35.85 40.29
C ASP A 179 -4.22 -35.20 38.91
N LYS A 180 -4.05 -33.88 38.86
CA LYS A 180 -3.83 -33.13 37.60
C LYS A 180 -2.54 -33.52 36.91
N LEU A 181 -1.45 -33.72 37.66
CA LEU A 181 -0.18 -34.15 37.09
C LEU A 181 -0.26 -35.57 36.51
N ASN A 182 -0.99 -36.47 37.15
CA ASN A 182 -1.25 -37.81 36.63
C ASN A 182 -2.02 -37.77 35.30
N GLU A 183 -3.03 -36.90 35.17
CA GLU A 183 -3.72 -36.68 33.90
C GLU A 183 -2.80 -36.10 32.83
N ALA A 184 -1.94 -35.14 33.17
CA ALA A 184 -0.94 -34.60 32.25
C ALA A 184 -0.01 -35.71 31.70
N ILE A 185 0.45 -36.62 32.57
CA ILE A 185 1.32 -37.74 32.17
C ILE A 185 0.60 -38.72 31.26
N LYS A 186 -0.68 -39.03 31.53
CA LYS A 186 -1.49 -39.88 30.65
C LYS A 186 -1.54 -39.30 29.23
N LEU A 187 -1.69 -37.98 29.11
CA LEU A 187 -1.70 -37.26 27.83
C LEU A 187 -0.29 -37.15 27.20
N ALA A 188 0.76 -37.08 28.01
CA ALA A 188 2.15 -36.94 27.56
C ALA A 188 2.76 -38.23 26.97
N LYS A 189 2.29 -39.42 27.38
CA LYS A 189 2.78 -40.74 26.89
C LYS A 189 2.76 -40.93 25.36
N VAL A 190 2.07 -40.04 24.65
CA VAL A 190 1.91 -40.07 23.19
C VAL A 190 3.03 -39.30 22.46
N TRP A 191 3.87 -38.53 23.18
CA TRP A 191 4.87 -37.64 22.59
C TRP A 191 6.30 -38.20 22.64
N PRO A 192 7.04 -38.29 21.52
CA PRO A 192 8.40 -38.84 21.47
C PRO A 192 9.47 -38.01 22.22
N PHE A 193 9.19 -36.72 22.46
CA PHE A 193 10.16 -35.75 22.97
C PHE A 193 9.99 -35.42 24.46
N TRP A 194 8.90 -35.87 25.09
CA TRP A 194 8.77 -35.75 26.53
C TRP A 194 9.56 -36.87 27.17
N ASP A 195 10.80 -36.58 27.58
CA ASP A 195 11.62 -37.53 28.32
C ASP A 195 10.79 -38.02 29.50
N SER A 196 10.45 -39.31 29.47
CA SER A 196 9.70 -39.97 30.56
C SER A 196 10.42 -39.76 31.90
N VAL A 197 11.74 -39.55 31.86
CA VAL A 197 12.63 -39.21 32.97
C VAL A 197 12.28 -37.86 33.61
N THR A 198 11.98 -36.80 32.85
CA THR A 198 11.70 -35.44 33.39
C THR A 198 10.31 -35.37 34.04
N ALA A 199 9.32 -36.08 33.48
CA ALA A 199 8.01 -36.28 34.13
C ALA A 199 8.17 -37.01 35.47
N ILE A 200 8.89 -38.12 35.49
CA ILE A 200 9.10 -38.95 36.68
C ILE A 200 9.84 -38.16 37.78
N CYS A 201 10.86 -37.37 37.40
CA CYS A 201 11.60 -36.50 38.32
C CYS A 201 10.75 -35.37 38.91
N SER A 202 9.69 -34.92 38.24
CA SER A 202 8.78 -33.88 38.73
C SER A 202 7.66 -34.44 39.63
N VAL A 203 7.28 -35.70 39.43
CA VAL A 203 6.20 -36.39 40.15
C VAL A 203 6.65 -36.91 41.52
N SER A 204 7.85 -37.50 41.59
CA SER A 204 8.37 -38.07 42.84
C SER A 204 8.44 -37.04 44.00
N PRO A 205 8.90 -35.80 43.78
CA PRO A 205 8.86 -34.74 44.80
C PRO A 205 7.44 -34.30 45.20
N LEU A 206 6.46 -34.39 44.29
CA LEU A 206 5.07 -34.02 44.59
C LEU A 206 4.37 -35.11 45.42
N ILE A 207 4.60 -36.38 45.08
CA ILE A 207 4.11 -37.54 45.85
C ILE A 207 4.68 -37.50 47.28
N SER A 208 5.99 -37.24 47.43
CA SER A 208 6.61 -37.18 48.75
C SER A 208 6.04 -36.02 49.59
N ARG A 209 5.83 -34.83 48.98
CA ARG A 209 5.19 -33.68 49.64
C ARG A 209 3.76 -33.97 50.07
N TYR A 210 2.96 -34.60 49.21
CA TYR A 210 1.59 -35.00 49.55
C TYR A 210 1.57 -36.00 50.71
N ASN A 211 2.37 -37.07 50.63
CA ASN A 211 2.44 -38.09 51.68
C ASN A 211 2.92 -37.50 53.02
N SER A 212 3.88 -36.57 53.00
CA SER A 212 4.31 -35.84 54.19
C SER A 212 3.18 -35.00 54.76
N ALA A 213 2.53 -34.17 53.93
CA ALA A 213 1.45 -33.30 54.39
C ALA A 213 0.27 -34.09 54.97
N LYS A 214 -0.08 -35.22 54.35
CA LYS A 214 -1.11 -36.13 54.85
C LYS A 214 -0.72 -36.74 56.19
N LYS A 215 0.51 -37.28 56.30
CA LYS A 215 1.01 -37.83 57.56
C LYS A 215 1.02 -36.78 58.67
N ASP A 216 1.52 -35.57 58.40
CA ASP A 216 1.56 -34.52 59.41
C ASP A 216 0.14 -34.13 59.85
N ASN A 217 -0.82 -34.05 58.93
CA ASN A 217 -2.20 -33.74 59.28
C ASN A 217 -2.88 -34.87 60.06
N ASP A 218 -2.65 -36.13 59.68
CA ASP A 218 -3.29 -37.30 60.30
C ASP A 218 -2.75 -37.60 61.72
N PHE A 219 -1.48 -37.26 62.00
CA PHE A 219 -0.83 -37.59 63.28
C PHE A 219 -0.53 -36.37 64.18
N ILE A 220 -0.46 -35.16 63.64
CA ILE A 220 -0.07 -33.95 64.38
C ILE A 220 -1.22 -32.94 64.41
N TYR A 221 -1.65 -32.42 63.26
CA TYR A 221 -2.51 -31.23 63.20
C TYR A 221 -4.02 -31.51 63.29
N HIS A 222 -4.48 -32.64 62.76
CA HIS A 222 -5.88 -33.08 62.75
C HIS A 222 -6.88 -32.04 62.20
N GLU A 223 -6.46 -31.22 61.23
CA GLU A 223 -7.37 -30.27 60.58
C GLU A 223 -8.31 -30.98 59.59
N ALA A 224 -9.56 -30.50 59.50
CA ALA A 224 -10.51 -30.99 58.51
C ALA A 224 -10.04 -30.63 57.09
N VAL A 225 -10.01 -31.62 56.20
CA VAL A 225 -9.65 -31.43 54.79
C VAL A 225 -10.88 -30.90 54.04
N PRO A 226 -10.87 -29.65 53.54
CA PRO A 226 -12.02 -29.08 52.84
C PRO A 226 -12.17 -29.69 51.45
N ALA A 227 -13.39 -29.66 50.90
CA ALA A 227 -13.63 -30.07 49.52
C ALA A 227 -13.04 -29.03 48.55
N LEU A 228 -12.51 -29.47 47.41
CA LEU A 228 -11.87 -28.57 46.44
C LEU A 228 -12.80 -27.45 45.96
N ASP A 229 -14.09 -27.74 45.84
CA ASP A 229 -15.12 -26.79 45.37
C ASP A 229 -15.45 -25.71 46.41
N THR A 230 -15.11 -25.93 47.68
CA THR A 230 -15.28 -24.94 48.76
C THR A 230 -14.12 -23.93 48.82
N LEU A 231 -13.02 -24.20 48.11
CA LEU A 231 -11.87 -23.31 48.06
C LEU A 231 -12.04 -22.24 46.98
N GLN A 232 -11.52 -21.05 47.24
CA GLN A 232 -11.56 -19.97 46.27
C GLN A 232 -10.67 -20.31 45.06
N SER A 233 -11.26 -20.26 43.85
CA SER A 233 -10.53 -20.46 42.61
C SER A 233 -9.38 -19.45 42.44
N VAL A 234 -8.22 -19.94 41.99
CA VAL A 234 -7.02 -19.13 41.79
C VAL A 234 -7.21 -18.22 40.59
N LYS A 235 -7.33 -16.91 40.83
CA LYS A 235 -7.44 -15.91 39.74
C LYS A 235 -6.08 -15.70 39.07
N GLY A 236 -6.04 -15.89 37.75
CA GLY A 236 -4.89 -15.59 36.90
C GLY A 236 -4.34 -14.18 37.10
N ALA A 237 -3.03 -14.03 36.89
CA ALA A 237 -2.36 -12.74 36.79
C ALA A 237 -1.78 -12.55 35.37
N PRO A 238 -2.43 -11.78 34.49
CA PRO A 238 -1.90 -11.48 33.15
C PRO A 238 -0.74 -10.50 33.29
N LEU A 239 0.48 -11.02 33.12
CA LEU A 239 1.72 -10.23 33.18
C LEU A 239 2.35 -10.03 31.80
N VAL A 240 1.82 -10.72 30.80
CA VAL A 240 2.20 -10.58 29.40
C VAL A 240 1.08 -9.88 28.62
N LYS A 241 1.47 -9.16 27.57
CA LYS A 241 0.54 -8.52 26.65
C LYS A 241 1.06 -8.60 25.23
N ALA A 242 0.15 -8.55 24.26
CA ALA A 242 0.51 -8.38 22.87
C ALA A 242 1.20 -7.01 22.71
N LEU A 243 2.45 -7.00 22.23
CA LEU A 243 3.19 -5.75 22.04
C LEU A 243 2.71 -5.06 20.76
N PRO A 244 2.50 -3.73 20.78
CA PRO A 244 2.06 -3.03 19.58
C PRO A 244 3.15 -3.11 18.51
N VAL A 245 2.74 -3.45 17.29
CA VAL A 245 3.62 -3.43 16.11
C VAL A 245 3.34 -2.15 15.33
N ASN A 246 4.39 -1.40 15.03
CA ASN A 246 4.32 -0.28 14.11
C ASN A 246 5.15 -0.63 12.86
N PRO A 247 4.51 -1.05 11.76
CA PRO A 247 5.21 -1.41 10.52
C PRO A 247 5.95 -0.24 9.87
N THR A 248 5.65 1.00 10.28
CA THR A 248 6.18 2.24 9.70
C THR A 248 7.15 2.96 10.64
N ASP A 249 7.65 2.29 11.68
CA ASP A 249 8.63 2.89 12.59
C ASP A 249 9.96 3.15 11.86
N PRO A 250 10.41 4.42 11.69
CA PRO A 250 11.65 4.75 11.01
C PRO A 250 12.90 4.11 11.62
N ALA A 251 12.86 3.74 12.91
CA ALA A 251 13.96 3.03 13.56
C ALA A 251 14.14 1.59 13.04
N VAL A 252 13.06 0.99 12.53
CA VAL A 252 13.05 -0.39 12.00
C VAL A 252 13.09 -0.39 10.47
N THR A 253 12.30 0.47 9.82
CA THR A 253 12.22 0.54 8.36
C THR A 253 13.40 1.24 7.73
N GLY A 254 14.06 2.15 8.47
CA GLY A 254 15.01 3.08 7.90
C GLY A 254 14.34 4.14 6.99
N PRO A 255 15.14 4.86 6.19
CA PRO A 255 14.63 5.88 5.26
C PRO A 255 13.70 5.29 4.19
N ASP A 256 12.60 5.98 3.91
CA ASP A 256 11.67 5.58 2.86
C ASP A 256 12.32 5.68 1.46
N ILE A 257 12.38 4.54 0.78
CA ILE A 257 12.96 4.40 -0.55
C ILE A 257 12.16 5.16 -1.63
N PHE A 258 10.88 5.44 -1.38
CA PHE A 258 9.97 6.15 -2.29
C PHE A 258 9.65 7.57 -1.81
N ALA A 259 10.41 8.14 -0.89
CA ALA A 259 10.16 9.49 -0.36
C ALA A 259 10.08 10.59 -1.45
N LYS A 260 10.73 10.38 -2.61
CA LYS A 260 10.69 11.30 -3.76
C LYS A 260 9.52 11.04 -4.70
N LEU A 261 8.86 9.90 -4.59
CA LEU A 261 7.76 9.49 -5.45
C LEU A 261 6.47 10.13 -4.92
N VAL A 262 5.93 11.10 -5.65
CA VAL A 262 4.68 11.75 -5.30
C VAL A 262 3.51 10.91 -5.83
N PRO A 263 2.49 10.59 -5.00
CA PRO A 263 1.35 9.79 -5.44
C PRO A 263 0.60 10.41 -6.62
N MET A 264 0.13 9.58 -7.55
CA MET A 264 -0.65 10.05 -8.71
C MET A 264 -1.88 10.85 -8.29
N ALA A 265 -2.57 10.43 -7.22
CA ALA A 265 -3.72 11.17 -6.67
C ALA A 265 -3.35 12.61 -6.25
N ALA A 266 -2.13 12.84 -5.76
CA ALA A 266 -1.66 14.18 -5.44
C ALA A 266 -1.35 14.99 -6.72
N HIS A 267 -0.81 14.34 -7.76
CA HIS A 267 -0.64 14.96 -9.07
C HIS A 267 -1.97 15.30 -9.74
N GLU A 268 -2.95 14.40 -9.71
CA GLU A 268 -4.30 14.61 -10.24
C GLU A 268 -4.99 15.74 -9.49
N ALA A 269 -4.96 15.73 -8.16
CA ALA A 269 -5.53 16.80 -7.35
C ALA A 269 -4.85 18.16 -7.61
N SER A 270 -3.53 18.17 -7.77
CA SER A 270 -2.77 19.39 -8.13
C SER A 270 -3.12 19.90 -9.54
N SER A 271 -3.32 18.98 -10.48
CA SER A 271 -3.71 19.29 -11.85
C SER A 271 -5.14 19.85 -11.92
N LEU A 272 -6.09 19.23 -11.21
CA LEU A 272 -7.45 19.72 -11.02
C LEU A 272 -7.47 21.12 -10.40
N TYR A 273 -6.70 21.33 -9.34
CA TYR A 273 -6.58 22.65 -8.71
C TYR A 273 -6.03 23.70 -9.68
N SER A 274 -5.03 23.33 -10.49
CA SER A 274 -4.43 24.23 -11.48
C SER A 274 -5.42 24.61 -12.58
N GLU A 275 -6.25 23.67 -13.04
CA GLU A 275 -7.29 23.93 -14.03
C GLU A 275 -8.41 24.82 -13.47
N GLU A 276 -8.90 24.56 -12.26
CA GLU A 276 -9.91 25.42 -11.61
C GLU A 276 -9.37 26.84 -11.38
N LYS A 277 -8.09 26.98 -11.01
CA LYS A 277 -7.42 28.28 -10.93
C LYS A 277 -7.36 28.98 -12.29
N ALA A 278 -6.98 28.27 -13.35
CA ALA A 278 -6.90 28.83 -14.70
C ALA A 278 -8.28 29.21 -15.26
N LYS A 279 -9.31 28.43 -14.96
CA LYS A 279 -10.70 28.72 -15.29
C LYS A 279 -11.18 29.98 -14.58
N LEU A 280 -10.95 30.11 -13.28
CA LEU A 280 -11.28 31.33 -12.53
C LEU A 280 -10.58 32.56 -13.11
N LEU A 281 -9.30 32.44 -13.47
CA LEU A 281 -8.53 33.52 -14.08
C LEU A 281 -9.15 33.94 -15.43
N ARG A 282 -9.48 32.97 -16.30
CA ARG A 282 -10.16 33.23 -17.58
C ARG A 282 -11.50 33.93 -17.38
N ASP A 283 -12.32 33.47 -16.44
CA ASP A 283 -13.63 34.07 -16.14
C ASP A 283 -13.50 35.53 -15.66
N VAL A 284 -12.50 35.82 -14.84
CA VAL A 284 -12.23 37.19 -14.37
C VAL A 284 -11.71 38.06 -15.51
N MET A 285 -10.78 37.57 -16.34
CA MET A 285 -10.28 38.31 -17.50
C MET A 285 -11.40 38.62 -18.50
N ALA A 286 -12.25 37.64 -18.82
CA ALA A 286 -13.38 37.85 -19.73
C ALA A 286 -14.36 38.90 -19.20
N LYS A 287 -14.58 38.97 -17.88
CA LYS A 287 -15.39 40.04 -17.26
C LYS A 287 -14.75 41.41 -17.40
N ILE A 288 -13.42 41.49 -17.29
CA ILE A 288 -12.68 42.74 -17.46
C ILE A 288 -12.77 43.20 -18.92
N GLU A 289 -12.49 42.31 -19.88
CA GLU A 289 -12.59 42.60 -21.31
C GLU A 289 -14.00 43.07 -21.70
N ALA A 290 -15.05 42.36 -21.25
CA ALA A 290 -16.42 42.77 -21.50
C ALA A 290 -16.75 44.16 -20.92
N LYS A 291 -16.16 44.53 -19.77
CA LYS A 291 -16.36 45.86 -19.18
C LYS A 291 -15.59 46.94 -19.91
N ASN A 292 -14.39 46.64 -20.39
CA ASN A 292 -13.62 47.55 -21.25
C ASN A 292 -14.34 47.77 -22.57
N GLU A 293 -14.88 46.72 -23.19
CA GLU A 293 -15.61 46.83 -24.45
C GLU A 293 -16.89 47.68 -24.31
N VAL A 294 -17.61 47.53 -23.19
CA VAL A 294 -18.74 48.42 -22.86
C VAL A 294 -18.29 49.86 -22.66
N LEU A 295 -17.12 50.08 -22.05
CA LEU A 295 -16.55 51.42 -21.89
C LEU A 295 -16.19 52.03 -23.25
N ASP A 296 -15.54 51.27 -24.13
CA ASP A 296 -15.17 51.71 -25.48
C ASP A 296 -16.41 52.04 -26.30
N GLN A 297 -17.44 51.18 -26.28
CA GLN A 297 -18.73 51.47 -26.93
C GLN A 297 -19.39 52.74 -26.37
N PHE A 298 -19.27 52.99 -25.07
CA PHE A 298 -19.78 54.21 -24.45
C PHE A 298 -18.98 55.43 -24.92
N MET A 299 -17.66 55.35 -25.01
CA MET A 299 -16.79 56.40 -25.55
C MET A 299 -17.11 56.69 -27.03
N ASP A 300 -17.29 55.66 -27.85
CA ASP A 300 -17.69 55.77 -29.26
C ASP A 300 -19.06 56.45 -29.40
N SER A 301 -20.02 56.10 -28.54
CA SER A 301 -21.36 56.71 -28.55
C SER A 301 -21.34 58.21 -28.23
N MET A 302 -20.34 58.66 -27.48
CA MET A 302 -20.14 60.08 -27.19
C MET A 302 -19.47 60.82 -28.36
N GLN A 303 -18.99 60.12 -29.40
CA GLN A 303 -18.24 60.68 -30.53
C GLN A 303 -17.12 61.62 -30.08
N LEU A 304 -16.54 61.37 -28.90
CA LEU A 304 -15.42 62.12 -28.36
C LEU A 304 -14.15 61.51 -28.90
N ASP A 305 -13.93 61.69 -30.20
CA ASP A 305 -12.63 61.46 -30.79
C ASP A 305 -11.76 62.70 -30.48
N PRO A 306 -10.70 62.58 -29.67
CA PRO A 306 -9.90 63.73 -29.25
C PRO A 306 -9.28 64.51 -30.42
N GLU A 307 -9.26 63.92 -31.63
CA GLU A 307 -8.59 64.46 -32.81
C GLU A 307 -9.52 64.91 -33.96
N THR A 308 -10.84 64.65 -33.92
CA THR A 308 -11.74 64.92 -35.09
C THR A 308 -12.90 65.88 -34.86
N VAL A 309 -12.81 66.77 -33.85
CA VAL A 309 -13.80 67.84 -33.67
C VAL A 309 -13.84 68.85 -34.85
N ASP A 310 -12.82 68.85 -35.72
CA ASP A 310 -12.81 69.59 -36.99
C ASP A 310 -12.06 68.77 -38.05
N ASN A 311 -12.67 68.46 -39.21
CA ASN A 311 -12.05 68.72 -40.54
C ASN A 311 -12.83 68.15 -41.74
N LEU A 312 -12.93 68.99 -42.77
CA LEU A 312 -13.85 68.92 -43.92
C LEU A 312 -13.17 68.48 -45.25
N GLU A 313 -11.98 67.88 -45.21
CA GLU A 313 -11.13 67.65 -46.42
C GLU A 313 -10.99 66.18 -46.85
N MET A 314 -12.06 65.38 -46.69
CA MET A 314 -12.06 63.91 -46.78
C MET A 314 -11.59 63.26 -48.12
N TYR A 315 -11.19 64.03 -49.14
CA TYR A 315 -10.85 63.48 -50.47
C TYR A 315 -9.56 64.00 -51.14
N ASN A 316 -8.72 64.77 -50.45
CA ASN A 316 -7.44 65.25 -51.03
C ASN A 316 -6.18 64.52 -50.54
N HIS A 317 -6.33 63.61 -49.59
CA HIS A 317 -5.21 62.93 -48.94
C HIS A 317 -5.41 61.41 -48.89
N ILE A 318 -4.32 60.66 -48.77
CA ILE A 318 -4.38 59.21 -48.53
C ILE A 318 -5.27 58.99 -47.30
N PRO A 319 -6.29 58.12 -47.36
CA PRO A 319 -7.20 57.89 -46.25
C PRO A 319 -6.42 57.71 -44.93
N PRO A 320 -6.82 58.38 -43.85
CA PRO A 320 -6.06 58.38 -42.59
C PRO A 320 -5.85 56.95 -42.05
N ILE A 321 -6.80 56.04 -42.26
CA ILE A 321 -6.67 54.61 -41.93
C ILE A 321 -5.53 53.95 -42.71
N LEU A 322 -5.40 54.20 -44.02
CA LEU A 322 -4.30 53.68 -44.82
C LEU A 322 -2.98 54.34 -44.44
N MET A 323 -2.98 55.63 -44.12
CA MET A 323 -1.81 56.35 -43.64
C MET A 323 -1.32 55.81 -42.28
N GLU A 324 -2.23 55.49 -41.36
CA GLU A 324 -1.95 54.84 -40.08
C GLU A 324 -1.36 53.44 -40.29
N LYS A 325 -1.93 52.63 -41.20
CA LYS A 325 -1.38 51.28 -41.49
C LYS A 325 -0.03 51.34 -42.20
N CYS A 326 0.18 52.29 -43.13
CA CYS A 326 1.49 52.55 -43.74
C CYS A 326 2.51 53.03 -42.70
N ALA A 327 2.11 53.92 -41.77
CA ALA A 327 2.95 54.37 -40.67
C ALA A 327 3.30 53.22 -39.70
N ALA A 328 2.33 52.39 -39.32
CA ALA A 328 2.55 51.22 -38.46
C ALA A 328 3.51 50.20 -39.10
N LEU A 329 3.42 50.00 -40.42
CA LEU A 329 4.36 49.17 -41.19
C LEU A 329 5.73 49.86 -41.37
N SER A 330 5.79 51.19 -41.51
CA SER A 330 7.04 51.95 -41.63
C SER A 330 7.84 51.99 -40.33
N VAL A 331 7.16 52.01 -39.17
CA VAL A 331 7.80 51.92 -37.85
C VAL A 331 8.46 50.54 -37.64
N ARG A 332 8.00 49.51 -38.36
CA ARG A 332 8.54 48.15 -38.32
C ARG A 332 9.00 47.70 -39.71
N PRO A 333 10.12 48.24 -40.23
CA PRO A 333 10.56 48.04 -41.61
C PRO A 333 10.89 46.57 -41.93
N ASP A 334 11.20 45.77 -40.91
CA ASP A 334 11.49 44.35 -41.08
C ASP A 334 10.25 43.45 -40.97
N THR A 335 9.03 43.97 -40.77
CA THR A 335 7.81 43.14 -40.62
C THR A 335 7.61 42.20 -41.80
N VAL A 336 7.78 42.68 -43.03
CA VAL A 336 7.64 41.87 -44.25
C VAL A 336 8.77 40.86 -44.38
N LYS A 337 10.00 41.23 -44.00
CA LYS A 337 11.15 40.30 -44.01
C LYS A 337 11.01 39.22 -42.95
N ASN A 338 10.59 39.59 -41.74
CA ASN A 338 10.31 38.70 -40.63
C ASN A 338 9.19 37.73 -40.99
N LEU A 339 8.13 38.21 -41.65
CA LEU A 339 7.05 37.35 -42.12
C LEU A 339 7.53 36.32 -43.15
N VAL A 340 8.36 36.73 -44.12
CA VAL A 340 8.99 35.82 -45.09
C VAL A 340 9.91 34.82 -44.40
N GLN A 341 10.70 35.28 -43.42
CA GLN A 341 11.58 34.42 -42.63
C GLN A 341 10.78 33.42 -41.78
N SER A 342 9.70 33.84 -41.13
CA SER A 342 8.81 32.96 -40.37
C SER A 342 8.17 31.91 -41.26
N MET A 343 7.81 32.24 -42.50
CA MET A 343 7.33 31.26 -43.48
C MET A 343 8.42 30.26 -43.90
N GLN A 344 9.66 30.72 -44.09
CA GLN A 344 10.78 29.83 -44.40
C GLN A 344 11.09 28.88 -43.24
N VAL A 345 11.08 29.38 -42.01
CA VAL A 345 11.26 28.57 -40.80
C VAL A 345 10.11 27.56 -40.66
N LEU A 346 8.86 27.98 -40.88
CA LEU A 346 7.70 27.08 -40.85
C LEU A 346 7.82 25.94 -41.87
N SER A 347 8.27 26.26 -43.09
CA SER A 347 8.53 25.25 -44.12
C SER A 347 9.64 24.28 -43.72
N GLY A 348 10.71 24.77 -43.09
CA GLY A 348 11.79 23.91 -42.58
C GLY A 348 11.30 22.96 -41.49
N VAL A 349 10.56 23.47 -40.51
CA VAL A 349 9.97 22.64 -39.45
C VAL A 349 9.00 21.61 -40.01
N PHE A 350 8.19 21.97 -41.02
CA PHE A 350 7.29 21.04 -41.68
C PHE A 350 8.07 19.87 -42.33
N THR A 351 9.12 20.16 -43.09
CA THR A 351 9.93 19.12 -43.74
C THR A 351 10.71 18.26 -42.75
N ASP A 352 11.17 18.83 -41.64
CA ASP A 352 11.86 18.08 -40.59
C ASP A 352 10.90 17.09 -39.91
N VAL A 353 9.67 17.53 -39.60
CA VAL A 353 8.62 16.65 -39.04
C VAL A 353 8.23 15.55 -40.03
N GLU A 354 8.11 15.88 -41.32
CA GLU A 354 7.83 14.89 -42.36
C GLU A 354 8.92 13.81 -42.43
N ALA A 355 10.19 14.22 -42.37
CA ALA A 355 11.33 13.31 -42.37
C ALA A 355 11.34 12.40 -41.14
N SER A 356 11.12 12.95 -39.95
CA SER A 356 11.06 12.16 -38.71
C SER A 356 9.89 11.17 -38.70
N LEU A 357 8.70 11.58 -39.15
CA LEU A 357 7.54 10.67 -39.24
C LEU A 357 7.77 9.55 -40.25
N LYS A 358 8.44 9.86 -41.37
CA LYS A 358 8.84 8.86 -42.36
C LYS A 358 9.85 7.86 -41.78
N GLU A 359 10.88 8.33 -41.08
CA GLU A 359 11.87 7.47 -40.43
C GLU A 359 11.22 6.51 -39.42
N ILE A 360 10.31 7.02 -38.57
CA ILE A 360 9.58 6.20 -37.60
C ILE A 360 8.72 5.14 -38.31
N ARG A 361 8.03 5.50 -39.40
CA ARG A 361 7.25 4.55 -40.19
C ARG A 361 8.13 3.48 -40.82
N ASP A 362 9.25 3.88 -41.42
CA ASP A 362 10.17 2.95 -42.09
C ASP A 362 10.75 1.95 -41.07
N LEU A 363 11.06 2.39 -39.85
CA LEU A 363 11.49 1.52 -38.75
C LEU A 363 10.40 0.53 -38.30
N LEU A 364 9.14 0.98 -38.20
CA LEU A 364 8.01 0.10 -37.85
C LEU A 364 7.76 -0.95 -38.94
N GLU A 365 7.85 -0.57 -40.21
CA GLU A 365 7.70 -1.50 -41.34
C GLU A 365 8.85 -2.52 -41.39
N GLU A 366 10.08 -2.10 -41.06
CA GLU A 366 11.22 -3.01 -40.96
C GLU A 366 11.03 -4.03 -39.84
N ASP A 367 10.59 -3.60 -38.65
CA ASP A 367 10.33 -4.48 -37.51
C ASP A 367 9.20 -5.48 -37.82
N GLU A 368 8.09 -5.03 -38.41
CA GLU A 368 7.01 -5.93 -38.87
C GLU A 368 7.50 -6.94 -39.91
N ALA A 369 8.37 -6.52 -40.84
CA ALA A 369 8.94 -7.41 -41.84
C ALA A 369 9.90 -8.43 -41.21
N GLN A 370 10.67 -8.05 -40.21
CA GLN A 370 11.53 -8.95 -39.44
C GLN A 370 10.70 -9.94 -38.61
N GLU A 371 9.62 -9.49 -37.97
CA GLU A 371 8.70 -10.35 -37.22
C GLU A 371 8.01 -11.37 -38.14
N ARG A 372 7.54 -10.95 -39.32
CA ARG A 372 6.98 -11.86 -40.33
C ARG A 372 7.99 -12.91 -40.79
N LYS A 373 9.24 -12.52 -41.06
CA LYS A 373 10.32 -13.47 -41.42
C LYS A 373 10.61 -14.45 -40.29
N LEU A 374 10.63 -13.98 -39.04
CA LEU A 374 10.83 -14.82 -37.86
C LEU A 374 9.68 -15.83 -37.71
N GLN A 375 8.44 -15.39 -37.96
CA GLN A 375 7.24 -16.23 -37.92
C GLN A 375 7.22 -17.28 -39.04
N GLU A 376 7.72 -16.94 -40.22
CA GLU A 376 7.92 -17.87 -41.34
C GLU A 376 9.02 -18.91 -41.05
N LEU A 377 10.11 -18.51 -40.38
CA LEU A 377 11.24 -19.39 -40.04
C LEU A 377 10.95 -20.34 -38.87
N LEU A 378 10.20 -19.90 -37.86
CA LEU A 378 9.87 -20.72 -36.68
C LEU A 378 8.68 -21.66 -36.90
N GLY A 379 7.90 -21.46 -37.97
CA GLY A 379 6.66 -22.19 -38.22
C GLY A 379 5.58 -21.89 -37.17
N LYS A 380 4.30 -22.06 -37.54
CA LYS A 380 3.18 -21.89 -36.59
C LYS A 380 3.27 -22.94 -35.48
N VAL A 381 3.86 -22.59 -34.34
CA VAL A 381 3.84 -23.42 -33.13
C VAL A 381 2.38 -23.54 -32.66
N PRO A 382 1.80 -24.76 -32.54
CA PRO A 382 0.51 -24.93 -31.91
C PRO A 382 0.63 -24.61 -30.41
N PRO A 383 -0.40 -24.03 -29.77
CA PRO A 383 -0.29 -23.57 -28.39
C PRO A 383 -0.07 -24.75 -27.44
N SER A 384 1.08 -24.80 -26.78
CA SER A 384 1.29 -25.65 -25.61
C SER A 384 0.64 -24.99 -24.40
N GLN A 385 -0.18 -25.77 -23.67
CA GLN A 385 -0.85 -25.32 -22.45
C GLN A 385 0.20 -24.90 -21.41
N GLY A 386 0.22 -23.61 -21.05
CA GLY A 386 0.94 -23.11 -19.88
C GLY A 386 1.79 -21.85 -20.09
N SER A 387 1.97 -21.37 -21.32
CA SER A 387 2.66 -20.11 -21.61
C SER A 387 1.66 -19.05 -22.08
N PRO A 388 1.85 -17.74 -21.76
CA PRO A 388 1.00 -16.68 -22.29
C PRO A 388 0.98 -16.74 -23.83
N PRO A 389 -0.18 -16.52 -24.48
CA PRO A 389 -0.23 -16.48 -25.92
C PRO A 389 0.54 -15.25 -26.42
N SER A 390 1.60 -15.45 -27.19
CA SER A 390 2.06 -14.48 -28.19
C SER A 390 2.06 -15.19 -29.53
N PRO A 391 1.40 -14.63 -30.55
CA PRO A 391 1.88 -13.40 -31.17
C PRO A 391 0.75 -12.38 -31.34
N SER A 392 0.66 -11.44 -30.41
CA SER A 392 0.17 -10.09 -30.70
C SER A 392 1.38 -9.18 -30.70
N PRO A 393 1.47 -8.16 -31.59
CA PRO A 393 2.55 -7.18 -31.52
C PRO A 393 2.64 -6.67 -30.08
N SER A 394 3.85 -6.52 -29.56
CA SER A 394 4.06 -6.06 -28.19
C SER A 394 3.15 -4.84 -27.91
N PRO A 395 2.42 -4.79 -26.77
CA PRO A 395 1.41 -3.76 -26.54
C PRO A 395 1.96 -2.33 -26.71
N GLY A 396 3.25 -2.12 -26.47
CA GLY A 396 3.94 -0.86 -26.76
C GLY A 396 4.07 -0.53 -28.26
N LEU A 397 4.36 -1.51 -29.13
CA LEU A 397 4.50 -1.27 -30.58
C LEU A 397 3.15 -0.89 -31.21
N ALA A 398 2.06 -1.53 -30.77
CA ALA A 398 0.71 -1.19 -31.21
C ALA A 398 0.30 0.24 -30.80
N GLU A 399 0.71 0.68 -29.61
CA GLU A 399 0.48 2.05 -29.13
C GLU A 399 1.31 3.07 -29.93
N VAL A 400 2.57 2.77 -30.21
CA VAL A 400 3.45 3.61 -31.04
C VAL A 400 2.93 3.74 -32.48
N SER A 401 2.47 2.64 -33.08
CA SER A 401 1.88 2.66 -34.44
C SER A 401 0.59 3.51 -34.50
N LYS A 402 -0.25 3.41 -33.46
CA LYS A 402 -1.45 4.24 -33.33
C LYS A 402 -1.11 5.73 -33.19
N GLU A 403 -0.13 6.08 -32.38
CA GLU A 403 0.26 7.47 -32.18
C GLU A 403 0.96 8.03 -33.45
N CYS A 404 1.78 7.23 -34.15
CA CYS A 404 2.38 7.60 -35.43
C CYS A 404 1.30 7.91 -36.49
N SER A 405 0.27 7.07 -36.58
CA SER A 405 -0.86 7.28 -37.50
C SER A 405 -1.60 8.60 -37.22
N LYS A 406 -1.82 8.92 -35.94
CA LYS A 406 -2.43 10.18 -35.52
C LYS A 406 -1.58 11.39 -35.88
N TYR A 407 -0.27 11.33 -35.68
CA TYR A 407 0.63 12.42 -36.09
C TYR A 407 0.70 12.59 -37.61
N LEU A 408 0.66 11.51 -38.38
CA LEU A 408 0.56 11.58 -39.84
C LEU A 408 -0.72 12.31 -40.30
N GLU A 409 -1.87 12.02 -39.68
CA GLU A 409 -3.14 12.70 -40.00
C GLU A 409 -3.09 14.21 -39.66
N VAL A 410 -2.51 14.56 -38.51
CA VAL A 410 -2.34 15.96 -38.11
C VAL A 410 -1.37 16.67 -39.05
N HIS A 411 -0.29 16.00 -39.46
CA HIS A 411 0.68 16.53 -40.40
C HIS A 411 0.08 16.74 -41.81
N GLU A 412 -0.81 15.85 -42.26
CA GLU A 412 -1.55 16.02 -43.51
C GLU A 412 -2.47 17.26 -43.47
N LYS A 413 -3.19 17.45 -42.36
CA LYS A 413 -4.00 18.67 -42.15
C LYS A 413 -3.13 19.92 -42.12
N ALA A 414 -1.97 19.86 -41.46
CA ALA A 414 -1.00 20.95 -41.43
C ALA A 414 -0.48 21.28 -42.84
N SER A 415 -0.25 20.27 -43.68
CA SER A 415 0.17 20.43 -45.08
C SER A 415 -0.82 21.28 -45.89
N PHE A 416 -2.12 21.00 -45.72
CA PHE A 416 -3.18 21.80 -46.35
C PHE A 416 -3.14 23.25 -45.88
N THR A 417 -3.08 23.49 -44.56
CA THR A 417 -3.02 24.85 -44.01
C THR A 417 -1.76 25.61 -44.43
N ASN A 418 -0.61 24.94 -44.50
CA ASN A 418 0.65 25.53 -44.92
C ASN A 418 0.58 25.91 -46.41
N THR A 419 -0.01 25.06 -47.24
CA THR A 419 -0.24 25.33 -48.66
C THR A 419 -1.14 26.55 -48.87
N GLU A 420 -2.25 26.64 -48.12
CA GLU A 420 -3.15 27.80 -48.17
C GLU A 420 -2.47 29.08 -47.67
N LEU A 421 -1.66 28.99 -46.60
CA LEU A 421 -0.89 30.12 -46.09
C LEU A 421 0.14 30.61 -47.12
N HIS A 422 0.84 29.69 -47.80
CA HIS A 422 1.74 30.04 -48.90
C HIS A 422 1.02 30.71 -50.08
N LYS A 423 -0.18 30.25 -50.44
CA LYS A 423 -1.02 30.89 -51.47
C LYS A 423 -1.44 32.31 -51.06
N ALA A 424 -1.96 32.48 -49.85
CA ALA A 424 -2.37 33.79 -49.31
C ALA A 424 -1.16 34.74 -49.20
N MET A 425 -0.01 34.23 -48.77
CA MET A 425 1.23 34.98 -48.73
C MET A 425 1.64 35.48 -50.11
N ASN A 426 1.71 34.58 -51.10
CA ASN A 426 2.11 34.95 -52.46
C ASN A 426 1.14 35.95 -53.10
N LEU A 427 -0.15 35.88 -52.77
CA LEU A 427 -1.16 36.83 -53.23
C LEU A 427 -0.99 38.22 -52.61
N HIS A 428 -0.69 38.30 -51.30
CA HIS A 428 -0.72 39.57 -50.55
C HIS A 428 0.66 40.20 -50.30
N ILE A 429 1.76 39.47 -50.49
CA ILE A 429 3.12 39.99 -50.23
C ILE A 429 3.46 41.22 -51.08
N GLY A 430 2.95 41.27 -52.32
CA GLY A 430 3.12 42.43 -53.20
C GLY A 430 2.43 43.68 -52.63
N ASN A 431 1.21 43.53 -52.12
CA ASN A 431 0.46 44.63 -51.51
C ASN A 431 1.07 45.07 -50.17
N LEU A 432 1.55 44.13 -49.36
CA LEU A 432 2.24 44.45 -48.11
C LEU A 432 3.56 45.20 -48.36
N ARG A 433 4.30 44.81 -49.40
CA ARG A 433 5.52 45.54 -49.82
C ARG A 433 5.20 46.96 -50.30
N LEU A 434 4.12 47.13 -51.06
CA LEU A 434 3.64 48.42 -51.52
C LEU A 434 3.26 49.33 -50.33
N LEU A 435 2.52 48.81 -49.35
CA LEU A 435 2.14 49.55 -48.14
C LEU A 435 3.32 49.87 -47.22
N SER A 436 4.39 49.06 -47.24
CA SER A 436 5.63 49.33 -46.52
C SER A 436 6.60 50.25 -47.28
N GLY A 437 6.28 50.63 -48.52
CA GLY A 437 7.11 51.45 -49.39
C GLY A 437 6.87 52.95 -49.23
N PRO A 438 7.53 53.80 -50.05
CA PRO A 438 7.34 55.24 -50.05
C PRO A 438 5.87 55.64 -50.33
N LEU A 439 5.34 56.62 -49.59
CA LEU A 439 3.96 57.09 -49.69
C LEU A 439 3.56 57.55 -51.11
N GLU A 440 4.52 58.02 -51.92
CA GLU A 440 4.28 58.39 -53.31
C GLU A 440 3.88 57.19 -54.19
N GLN A 441 4.45 56.00 -53.92
CA GLN A 441 4.11 54.77 -54.64
C GLN A 441 2.74 54.25 -54.26
N VAL A 442 2.36 54.39 -52.98
CA VAL A 442 1.02 54.05 -52.48
C VAL A 442 -0.03 54.97 -53.12
N ARG A 443 0.25 56.28 -53.19
CA ARG A 443 -0.64 57.26 -53.84
C ARG A 443 -0.85 56.97 -55.32
N ALA A 444 0.20 56.60 -56.04
CA ALA A 444 0.14 56.28 -57.48
C ALA A 444 -0.61 54.97 -57.78
N ALA A 445 -0.66 54.03 -56.82
CA ALA A 445 -1.35 52.76 -56.95
C ALA A 445 -2.85 52.82 -56.60
N LEU A 446 -3.31 53.91 -55.98
CA LEU A 446 -4.73 54.10 -55.68
C LEU A 446 -5.50 54.52 -56.95
N PRO A 447 -6.71 53.97 -57.19
CA PRO A 447 -7.53 54.39 -58.31
C PRO A 447 -7.87 55.89 -58.20
N ALA A 448 -7.38 56.69 -59.13
CA ALA A 448 -7.84 58.05 -59.30
C ALA A 448 -9.14 58.03 -60.13
N PRO A 449 -10.23 58.67 -59.70
CA PRO A 449 -11.42 58.78 -60.53
C PRO A 449 -11.06 59.56 -61.80
N ALA A 450 -11.22 58.92 -62.96
CA ALA A 450 -11.18 59.61 -64.24
C ALA A 450 -12.46 60.44 -64.36
N LEU A 451 -12.36 61.73 -64.09
CA LEU A 451 -13.41 62.69 -64.44
C LEU A 451 -13.41 62.83 -65.97
N THR A 452 -14.26 62.07 -66.66
CA THR A 452 -14.65 62.40 -68.03
C THR A 452 -15.51 63.67 -67.98
N GLU A 453 -14.97 64.81 -68.39
CA GLU A 453 -15.77 65.98 -68.71
C GLU A 453 -16.67 65.63 -69.90
N GLY A 454 -17.95 65.38 -69.64
CA GLY A 454 -18.94 65.01 -70.64
C GLY A 454 -20.37 65.08 -70.09
N GLU A 455 -21.02 66.20 -70.43
CA GLU A 455 -22.42 66.64 -70.23
C GLU A 455 -22.82 67.28 -68.89
#